data_AF-A0A954TTY8-F1
#
_entry.id   AF-A0A954TTY8-F1
#
_cell.length_a   1.000
_cell.length_b   1.000
_cell.length_c   1.000
_cell.angle_alpha   90.00
_cell.angle_beta   90.00
_cell.angle_gamma   90.00
#
_symmetry.space_group_name_H-M   'P 1'
#
loop_
_entity.id
_entity.type
_entity.pdbx_description
1 polymer ?
#
loop_
_entity_poly.entity_id
_entity_poly.type
_entity_poly.pdbx_seq_one_letter_code
_entity_poly.pdbx_strand_id
1 'polypeptide(L)' 'MSTQWFYMASGWLRKTRRVGPISEIDLLSRIDKGQIEPGTLVQSSKTRNKWVPMNKVGPAMERWRLSHPETSENASP' A
#
# COMPACT_ATOMS: atom_id res chain seq x y z
N MET A 1 -1.91 -16.71 -12.85
CA MET A 1 -1.45 -15.36 -13.26
C MET A 1 -1.22 -14.54 -12.01
N SER A 2 -0.04 -13.93 -11.85
CA SER A 2 0.24 -13.03 -10.73
C SER A 2 -0.51 -11.70 -10.90
N THR A 3 -1.17 -11.21 -9.85
CA THR A 3 -1.81 -9.88 -9.88
C THR A 3 -0.76 -8.79 -9.99
N GLN A 4 -0.92 -7.91 -10.98
CA GLN A 4 -0.11 -6.70 -11.12
C GLN A 4 -0.71 -5.57 -10.30
N TRP A 5 0.15 -4.88 -9.57
CA TRP A 5 -0.22 -3.76 -8.70
C TRP A 5 0.46 -2.47 -9.15
N PHE A 6 -0.23 -1.36 -8.89
CA PHE A 6 0.31 -0.01 -8.99
C PHE A 6 0.07 0.72 -7.66
N TYR A 7 0.94 1.66 -7.33
CA TYR A 7 0.73 2.57 -6.19
C TYR A 7 1.18 3.99 -6.53
N MET A 8 0.67 4.98 -5.78
CA MET A 8 1.04 6.38 -5.91
C MET A 8 2.11 6.74 -4.87
N ALA A 9 3.35 6.91 -5.32
CA ALA A 9 4.45 7.37 -4.46
C ALA A 9 4.42 8.91 -4.33
N SER A 10 4.67 9.41 -3.11
CA SER A 10 4.95 10.83 -2.84
C SER A 10 6.47 11.04 -2.80
N GLY A 11 7.00 11.88 -3.68
CA GLY A 11 8.41 12.27 -3.68
C GLY A 11 8.69 13.55 -2.88
N TRP A 12 9.98 13.80 -2.61
CA TRP A 12 10.50 14.98 -1.88
C TRP A 12 10.08 16.34 -2.50
N LEU A 13 9.68 16.38 -3.77
CA LEU A 13 9.24 17.59 -4.47
C LEU A 13 7.73 17.64 -4.77
N ARG A 14 6.88 17.15 -3.84
CA ARG A 14 5.39 17.19 -3.92
C ARG A 14 4.77 16.53 -5.17
N LYS A 15 5.57 15.90 -6.03
CA LYS A 15 5.08 15.19 -7.21
C LYS A 15 4.62 13.80 -6.79
N THR A 16 3.34 13.52 -7.02
CA THR A 16 2.79 12.17 -6.96
C THR A 16 3.17 11.43 -8.24
N ARG A 17 3.73 10.23 -8.11
CA ARG A 17 4.13 9.40 -9.25
C ARG A 17 3.49 8.02 -9.15
N ARG A 18 2.90 7.56 -10.25
CA ARG A 18 2.48 6.17 -10.41
C ARG A 18 3.70 5.25 -10.52
N VAL A 19 3.76 4.23 -9.67
CA VAL A 19 4.76 3.17 -9.69
C VAL A 19 4.08 1.84 -10.00
N GLY A 20 4.59 1.08 -10.97
CA GLY A 20 4.07 -0.23 -11.37
C GLY A 20 4.21 -0.49 -12.88
N PRO A 21 3.84 -1.68 -13.37
CA PRO A 21 3.28 -2.79 -12.59
C PRO A 21 4.35 -3.45 -11.70
N ILE A 22 3.99 -3.79 -10.46
CA ILE A 22 4.80 -4.61 -9.55
C ILE A 22 4.04 -5.88 -9.16
N SER A 23 4.76 -6.91 -8.71
CA SER A 23 4.12 -8.11 -8.20
C SER A 23 3.43 -7.85 -6.86
N GLU A 24 2.51 -8.74 -6.47
CA GLU A 24 1.92 -8.72 -5.12
C GLU A 24 2.99 -8.89 -4.03
N ILE A 25 4.00 -9.72 -4.26
CA ILE A 25 5.12 -9.92 -3.31
C ILE A 25 5.91 -8.61 -3.13
N ASP A 26 6.20 -7.89 -4.22
CA ASP A 26 6.90 -6.61 -4.14
C ASP A 26 6.07 -5.54 -3.45
N LEU A 27 4.76 -5.50 -3.70
CA LEU A 27 3.86 -4.58 -3.00
C LEU A 27 3.92 -4.82 -1.49
N LEU A 28 3.82 -6.09 -1.07
CA LEU A 28 3.86 -6.48 0.32
C LEU A 28 5.22 -6.20 0.96
N SER A 29 6.34 -6.44 0.25
CA SER A 29 7.68 -6.07 0.73
C SER A 29 7.84 -4.56 0.96
N ARG A 30 7.20 -3.74 0.13
CA ARG A 30 7.20 -2.27 0.29
C ARG A 30 6.34 -1.83 1.47
N ILE A 31 5.20 -2.50 1.69
CA ILE A 31 4.37 -2.32 2.89
C ILE A 31 5.22 -2.61 4.13
N ASP A 32 5.89 -3.77 4.19
CA ASP A 32 6.72 -4.18 5.33
C ASP A 32 7.87 -3.20 5.63
N LYS A 33 8.38 -2.50 4.61
CA LYS A 33 9.45 -1.50 4.72
C LYS A 33 8.95 -0.10 5.08
N GLY A 34 7.65 0.10 5.30
CA GLY A 34 7.04 1.41 5.54
C GLY A 34 7.03 2.33 4.32
N GLN A 35 7.27 1.82 3.11
CA GLN A 35 7.27 2.62 1.88
C GLN A 35 5.86 2.87 1.32
N ILE A 36 4.89 2.09 1.79
CA ILE A 36 3.47 2.21 1.46
C ILE A 36 2.71 2.31 2.78
N GLU A 37 2.11 3.47 2.98
CA GLU A 37 1.33 3.78 4.17
C GLU A 37 -0.16 3.46 3.97
N PRO A 38 -0.96 3.35 5.05
CA PRO A 38 -2.40 3.07 4.94
C PRO A 38 -3.16 4.03 4.02
N GLY A 39 -2.70 5.29 3.90
CA GLY A 39 -3.27 6.30 3.01
C GLY A 39 -2.81 6.22 1.55
N THR A 40 -1.76 5.46 1.22
CA THR A 40 -1.22 5.36 -0.14
C THR A 40 -2.27 4.77 -1.10
N LEU A 41 -2.52 5.44 -2.22
CA LEU A 41 -3.43 4.93 -3.24
C LEU A 41 -2.79 3.75 -3.99
N VAL A 42 -3.52 2.64 -4.08
CA VAL A 42 -3.15 1.41 -4.78
C VAL A 42 -4.20 1.01 -5.81
N GLN A 43 -3.78 0.31 -6.87
CA GLN A 43 -4.65 -0.16 -7.95
C GLN A 43 -4.21 -1.55 -8.43
N SER A 44 -5.16 -2.45 -8.67
CA SER A 44 -4.96 -3.72 -9.37
C SER A 44 -6.27 -4.25 -9.92
N SER A 45 -6.25 -5.42 -10.57
CA SER A 45 -7.48 -6.13 -10.94
C SER A 45 -8.35 -6.46 -9.72
N LYS A 46 -7.74 -6.71 -8.54
CA LYS A 46 -8.45 -6.95 -7.27
C LYS A 46 -9.19 -5.71 -6.76
N THR A 47 -8.77 -4.51 -7.17
CA THR A 47 -9.47 -3.25 -6.86
C THR A 47 -10.43 -2.82 -7.97
N ARG A 48 -10.79 -3.74 -8.88
CA ARG A 48 -11.57 -3.44 -10.10
C ARG A 48 -10.95 -2.31 -10.92
N ASN A 49 -9.61 -2.26 -10.94
CA ASN A 49 -8.82 -1.21 -11.56
C ASN A 49 -9.14 0.21 -11.05
N LYS A 50 -9.68 0.36 -9.83
CA LYS A 50 -9.86 1.66 -9.17
C LYS A 50 -8.69 1.97 -8.24
N TRP A 51 -8.33 3.24 -8.15
CA TRP A 51 -7.43 3.74 -7.12
C TRP A 51 -8.17 3.78 -5.79
N VAL A 52 -7.67 3.02 -4.81
CA VAL A 52 -8.23 2.97 -3.45
C VAL A 52 -7.10 3.17 -2.44
N PRO A 53 -7.35 3.80 -1.29
CA PRO A 53 -6.37 3.82 -0.20
C PRO A 53 -5.99 2.41 0.24
N MET A 54 -4.72 2.18 0.59
CA MET A 54 -4.21 0.86 0.99
C MET A 54 -5.00 0.27 2.16
N ASN A 55 -5.48 1.10 3.10
CA ASN A 55 -6.31 0.65 4.23
C ASN A 55 -7.67 0.04 3.84
N LYS A 56 -8.12 0.19 2.58
CA LYS A 56 -9.31 -0.49 2.05
C LYS A 56 -9.00 -1.88 1.50
N VAL A 57 -7.72 -2.25 1.38
CA VAL A 57 -7.26 -3.57 0.97
C VAL A 57 -6.98 -4.40 2.23
N GLY A 58 -7.97 -5.19 2.66
CA GLY A 58 -7.93 -5.94 3.93
C GLY A 58 -6.61 -6.71 4.19
N PRO A 59 -6.18 -7.61 3.29
CA PRO A 59 -4.94 -8.36 3.46
C PRO A 59 -3.68 -7.49 3.53
N ALA A 60 -3.66 -6.35 2.84
CA ALA A 60 -2.54 -5.41 2.87
C ALA A 60 -2.49 -4.66 4.21
N MET A 61 -3.66 -4.24 4.72
CA MET A 61 -3.78 -3.55 6.01
C MET A 61 -3.43 -4.47 7.19
N GLU A 62 -3.84 -5.74 7.14
CA GLU A 62 -3.47 -6.74 8.14
C GLU A 62 -1.95 -6.93 8.19
N ARG A 63 -1.31 -7.05 7.03
CA ARG A 63 0.16 -7.15 6.95
C ARG A 63 0.88 -5.91 7.44
N TRP A 64 0.35 -4.73 7.13
CA TRP A 64 0.92 -3.46 7.63
C TRP A 64 0.89 -3.42 9.17
N ARG A 65 -0.22 -3.80 9.80
CA ARG A 65 -0.33 -3.86 11.28
C ARG A 65 0.67 -4.84 11.90
N LEU A 66 0.89 -6.00 11.29
CA LEU A 66 1.85 -6.99 11.76
C LEU A 66 3.30 -6.52 11.64
N SER A 67 3.63 -5.75 10.61
CA SER A 67 4.98 -5.23 10.38
C SER A 67 5.27 -3.89 11.09
N HIS A 68 4.23 -3.20 11.60
CA HIS A 68 4.33 -1.87 12.23
C HIS A 68 3.57 -1.83 13.59
N PRO A 69 4.00 -2.61 14.60
CA PRO A 69 3.31 -2.69 15.90
C PRO A 69 3.28 -1.34 16.65
N GLU A 70 4.39 -0.61 16.65
CA GLU A 70 4.53 0.69 17.35
C GLU A 70 3.62 1.80 16.82
N THR A 71 3.19 1.71 15.55
CA THR A 71 2.29 2.72 14.94
C THR A 71 0.81 2.39 15.18
N SER A 72 0.51 1.16 15.60
CA SER A 72 -0.87 0.72 15.88
C SER A 72 -1.34 1.13 17.28
N GLU A 73 -0.44 1.43 18.21
CA GLU A 73 -0.75 1.77 19.61
C GLU A 73 -1.26 3.21 19.79
N ASN A 74 -1.00 4.12 18.83
CA ASN A 74 -1.56 5.48 18.83
C ASN A 74 -2.93 5.61 18.15
N ALA A 75 -3.56 4.51 17.77
CA ALA A 75 -4.94 4.47 17.26
C ALA A 75 -5.93 4.00 18.33
N SER A 76 -5.83 4.54 19.55
CA SER A 76 -6.91 4.46 20.54
C SER A 76 -7.69 5.79 20.54
N PRO A 77 -9.03 5.76 20.54
CA PRO A 77 -9.90 6.95 20.56
C PRO A 77 -9.78 7.76 21.86
#